data_AF-A0A7D5MGL2-F1
#
_entry.id   AF-A0A7D5MGL2-F1
#
_cell.length_a   1.000
_cell.length_b   1.000
_cell.length_c   1.000
_cell.angle_alpha   90.00
_cell.angle_beta   90.00
_cell.angle_gamma   90.00
#
_symmetry.space_group_name_H-M   'P 1'
#
loop_
_entity.id
_entity.type
_entity.pdbx_description
1 polymer ?
#
loop_
_entity_poly.entity_id
_entity_poly.type
_entity_poly.pdbx_seq_one_letter_code
_entity_poly.pdbx_strand_id
1 'polypeptide(L)'
;MKEFSQPIWNELKTFWDKVQGQIKEKNIFADHISSLRKATNQAFDDLKEKRKELDRIFNEKSGLVKENFSKSLNEIEEKISKGLSLHPIFEELKDLQNKFKTAALNNADRKSIWDKLDSLFKQVKEKRFGGSDKGSSDSAKERLDNRYNGLMAAIAKMEQSIQFDKNDLEFQTKRWMVR
;
A
#
# COMPACT_ATOMS: atom_id res chain seq x y z
N MET A 1 31.08 12.16 15.68
CA MET A 1 30.72 11.20 16.75
C MET A 1 30.54 9.84 16.08
N LYS A 2 31.15 8.76 16.61
CA LYS A 2 31.02 7.42 16.02
C LYS A 2 29.58 6.94 16.22
N GLU A 3 28.87 6.69 15.13
CA GLU A 3 27.50 6.18 15.10
C GLU A 3 27.45 4.75 15.67
N PHE A 4 26.26 4.30 16.08
CA PHE A 4 26.06 2.89 16.41
C PHE A 4 26.44 2.03 15.20
N SER A 5 27.24 0.99 15.43
CA SER A 5 27.71 0.09 14.39
C SER A 5 27.35 -1.35 14.75
N GLN A 6 26.52 -1.97 13.92
CA GLN A 6 26.17 -3.37 14.07
C GLN A 6 27.40 -4.31 14.01
N PRO A 7 28.42 -4.07 13.15
CA PRO A 7 29.70 -4.77 13.23
C PRO A 7 30.36 -4.70 14.61
N ILE A 8 30.46 -3.52 15.21
CA ILE A 8 31.10 -3.33 16.53
C ILE A 8 30.34 -4.10 17.63
N TRP A 9 29.00 -4.12 17.56
CA TRP A 9 28.18 -4.91 18.46
C TRP A 9 28.45 -6.43 18.33
N ASN A 10 28.59 -6.92 17.10
CA ASN A 10 28.88 -8.33 16.84
C ASN A 10 30.31 -8.71 17.27
N GLU A 11 31.28 -7.81 17.05
CA GLU A 11 32.66 -7.96 17.54
C GLU A 11 32.70 -8.01 19.06
N LEU A 12 31.96 -7.12 19.75
CA LEU A 12 31.90 -7.11 21.21
C LEU A 12 31.27 -8.38 21.78
N LYS A 13 30.23 -8.93 21.12
CA LYS A 13 29.68 -10.25 21.45
C LYS A 13 30.71 -11.35 21.31
N THR A 14 31.39 -11.40 20.16
CA THR A 14 32.43 -12.40 19.89
C THR A 14 33.58 -12.31 20.89
N PHE A 15 33.97 -11.09 21.26
CA PHE A 15 34.98 -10.85 22.31
C PHE A 15 34.50 -11.38 23.66
N TRP A 16 33.26 -11.07 24.04
CA TRP A 16 32.67 -11.54 25.29
C TRP A 16 32.57 -13.07 25.36
N ASP A 17 32.19 -13.74 24.27
CA ASP A 17 32.16 -15.20 24.19
C ASP A 17 33.55 -15.81 24.41
N LYS A 18 34.60 -15.20 23.85
CA LYS A 18 36.00 -15.60 24.07
C LYS A 18 36.42 -15.40 25.52
N VAL A 19 36.08 -14.26 26.13
CA VAL A 19 36.35 -13.97 27.55
C VAL A 19 35.64 -15.00 28.43
N GLN A 20 34.40 -15.35 28.13
CA GLN A 20 33.66 -16.39 28.84
C GLN A 20 34.31 -17.78 28.70
N GLY A 21 34.82 -18.14 27.51
CA GLY A 21 35.58 -19.36 27.29
C GLY A 21 36.81 -19.44 28.19
N GLN A 22 37.62 -18.39 28.22
CA GLN A 22 38.82 -18.29 29.05
C GLN A 22 38.52 -18.35 30.56
N ILE A 23 37.38 -17.77 30.99
CA ILE A 23 36.91 -17.88 32.38
C ILE A 23 36.56 -19.33 32.73
N LYS A 24 35.87 -20.06 31.84
CA LYS A 24 35.52 -21.47 32.05
C LYS A 24 36.76 -22.36 32.12
N GLU A 25 37.75 -22.08 31.28
CA GLU A 25 39.04 -22.77 31.26
C GLU A 25 39.93 -22.43 32.46
N LYS A 26 39.52 -21.48 33.33
CA LYS A 26 40.27 -20.98 34.49
C LYS A 26 41.66 -20.41 34.12
N ASN A 27 41.78 -19.89 32.90
CA ASN A 27 43.03 -19.35 32.37
C ASN A 27 43.32 -17.90 32.82
N ILE A 28 42.39 -17.24 33.52
CA ILE A 28 42.48 -15.82 33.91
C ILE A 28 42.31 -15.67 35.43
N PHE A 29 43.13 -14.81 36.05
CA PHE A 29 43.00 -14.44 37.46
C PHE A 29 41.67 -13.73 37.77
N ALA A 30 41.12 -13.96 38.96
CA ALA A 30 39.80 -13.44 39.37
C ALA A 30 39.66 -11.91 39.23
N ASP A 31 40.71 -11.15 39.55
CA ASP A 31 40.70 -9.67 39.44
C ASP A 31 40.61 -9.19 37.99
N HIS A 32 41.32 -9.87 37.08
CA HIS A 32 41.29 -9.59 35.65
C HIS A 32 39.93 -9.93 35.06
N ILE A 33 39.29 -11.00 35.54
CA ILE A 33 37.92 -11.35 35.17
C ILE A 33 36.96 -10.22 35.56
N SER A 34 37.03 -9.75 36.80
CA SER A 34 36.17 -8.66 37.29
C SER A 34 36.31 -7.39 36.44
N SER A 35 37.55 -7.00 36.15
CA SER A 35 37.85 -5.84 35.30
C SER A 35 37.30 -5.99 33.88
N LEU A 36 37.53 -7.14 33.23
CA LEU A 36 37.02 -7.44 31.89
C LEU A 36 35.49 -7.43 31.84
N ARG A 37 34.81 -8.06 32.81
CA ARG A 37 33.34 -8.02 32.90
C ARG A 37 32.81 -6.59 33.00
N LYS A 38 33.42 -5.78 33.87
CA LYS A 38 33.01 -4.39 34.07
C LYS A 38 33.19 -3.57 32.79
N ALA A 39 34.35 -3.67 32.14
CA ALA A 39 34.64 -2.97 30.89
C ALA A 39 33.72 -3.41 29.74
N THR A 40 33.46 -4.72 29.60
CA THR A 40 32.54 -5.24 28.57
C THR A 40 31.10 -4.80 28.82
N ASN A 41 30.62 -4.83 30.06
CA ASN A 41 29.28 -4.34 30.39
C ASN A 41 29.12 -2.85 30.08
N GLN A 42 30.12 -2.05 30.46
CA GLN A 42 30.13 -0.62 30.15
C GLN A 42 30.09 -0.38 28.63
N ALA A 43 30.89 -1.10 27.85
CA ALA A 43 30.86 -1.00 26.39
C ALA A 43 29.50 -1.41 25.79
N PHE A 44 28.84 -2.44 26.33
CA PHE A 44 27.48 -2.80 25.92
C PHE A 44 26.46 -1.71 26.25
N ASP A 45 26.57 -1.09 27.42
CA ASP A 45 25.65 -0.04 27.85
C ASP A 45 25.84 1.23 27.01
N ASP A 46 27.08 1.62 26.73
CA ASP A 46 27.40 2.72 25.81
C ASP A 46 26.81 2.45 24.41
N LEU A 47 26.98 1.23 23.86
CA LEU A 47 26.42 0.88 22.56
C LEU A 47 24.89 0.87 22.54
N LYS A 48 24.23 0.42 23.61
CA LYS A 48 22.76 0.49 23.73
C LYS A 48 22.29 1.94 23.78
N GLU A 49 23.00 2.80 24.51
CA GLU A 49 22.67 4.23 24.56
C GLU A 49 22.80 4.87 23.18
N LYS A 50 23.90 4.60 22.45
CA LYS A 50 24.06 5.09 21.07
C LYS A 50 22.99 4.56 20.13
N ARG A 51 22.56 3.31 20.28
CA ARG A 51 21.44 2.75 19.51
C ARG A 51 20.14 3.49 19.80
N LYS A 52 19.81 3.72 21.07
CA LYS A 52 18.63 4.49 21.47
C LYS A 52 18.66 5.91 20.92
N GLU A 53 19.82 6.55 20.94
CA GLU A 53 20.00 7.89 20.38
C GLU A 53 19.77 7.90 18.87
N LEU A 54 20.30 6.90 18.14
CA LEU A 54 20.08 6.77 16.70
C LEU A 54 18.59 6.55 16.39
N ASP A 55 17.92 5.66 17.12
CA ASP A 55 16.48 5.43 16.99
C ASP A 55 15.67 6.71 17.29
N ARG A 56 16.08 7.49 18.30
CA ARG A 56 15.45 8.79 18.63
C ARG A 56 15.60 9.78 17.48
N ILE A 57 16.82 10.01 17.01
CA ILE A 57 17.10 10.92 15.88
C ILE A 57 16.35 10.47 14.62
N PHE A 58 16.29 9.17 14.36
CA PHE A 58 15.55 8.62 13.24
C PHE A 58 14.05 8.91 13.35
N ASN A 59 13.47 8.74 14.55
CA ASN A 59 12.05 9.05 14.79
C ASN A 59 11.76 10.54 14.68
N GLU A 60 12.64 11.42 15.17
CA GLU A 60 12.50 12.87 15.01
C GLU A 60 12.55 13.27 13.54
N LYS A 61 13.53 12.76 12.78
CA LYS A 61 13.62 12.98 11.32
C LYS A 61 12.37 12.45 10.59
N SER A 62 11.90 11.26 10.95
CA SER A 62 10.67 10.66 10.41
C SER A 62 9.45 11.56 10.68
N GLY A 63 9.35 12.11 11.89
CA GLY A 63 8.30 13.06 12.27
C GLY A 63 8.31 14.32 11.42
N LEU A 64 9.48 14.95 11.24
CA LEU A 64 9.62 16.14 10.38
C LEU A 64 9.24 15.85 8.92
N VAL A 65 9.68 14.71 8.38
CA VAL A 65 9.34 14.29 7.01
C VAL A 65 7.83 14.07 6.90
N LYS A 66 7.20 13.43 7.89
CA LYS A 66 5.75 13.26 7.96
C LYS A 66 5.01 14.58 8.01
N GLU A 67 5.47 15.56 8.78
CA GLU A 67 4.86 16.88 8.82
C GLU A 67 4.90 17.55 7.44
N ASN A 68 6.04 17.47 6.74
CA ASN A 68 6.17 18.01 5.39
C ASN A 68 5.22 17.32 4.41
N PHE A 69 5.17 15.98 4.41
CA PHE A 69 4.19 15.25 3.58
C PHE A 69 2.76 15.60 3.96
N SER A 70 2.44 15.72 5.25
CA SER A 70 1.09 16.08 5.69
C SER A 70 0.70 17.49 5.25
N LYS A 71 1.63 18.46 5.24
CA LYS A 71 1.39 19.81 4.72
C LYS A 71 1.08 19.75 3.22
N SER A 72 1.92 19.09 2.42
CA SER A 72 1.69 18.95 0.98
C SER A 72 0.40 18.20 0.66
N LEU A 73 0.06 17.15 1.42
CA LEU A 73 -1.21 16.43 1.26
C LEU A 73 -2.42 17.31 1.59
N ASN A 74 -2.35 18.12 2.66
CA ASN A 74 -3.42 19.05 3.01
C ASN A 74 -3.58 20.16 1.95
N GLU A 75 -2.49 20.69 1.39
CA GLU A 75 -2.55 21.64 0.28
C GLU A 75 -3.24 21.03 -0.96
N ILE A 76 -2.95 19.76 -1.26
CA ILE A 76 -3.61 19.01 -2.34
C ILE A 76 -5.10 18.83 -2.02
N GLU A 77 -5.45 18.49 -0.79
CA GLU A 77 -6.84 18.36 -0.32
C GLU A 77 -7.61 19.69 -0.49
N GLU A 78 -6.99 20.82 -0.16
CA GLU A 78 -7.56 22.15 -0.42
C GLU A 78 -7.73 22.46 -1.91
N LYS A 79 -6.77 22.06 -2.76
CA LYS A 79 -6.90 22.23 -4.21
C LYS A 79 -8.07 21.41 -4.76
N ILE A 80 -8.28 20.20 -4.22
CA ILE A 80 -9.41 19.33 -4.59
C ILE A 80 -10.74 19.97 -4.15
N SER A 81 -10.83 20.51 -2.93
CA SER A 81 -12.06 21.13 -2.42
C SER A 81 -12.43 22.42 -3.16
N LYS A 82 -11.43 23.19 -3.60
CA LYS A 82 -11.61 24.40 -4.44
C LYS A 82 -12.00 24.10 -5.90
N GLY A 83 -12.09 22.82 -6.29
CA GLY A 83 -12.53 22.42 -7.62
C GLY A 83 -11.53 22.74 -8.74
N LEU A 84 -10.24 22.88 -8.41
CA LEU A 84 -9.18 23.06 -9.41
C LEU A 84 -9.08 21.84 -10.33
N SER A 85 -8.48 22.03 -11.51
CA SER A 85 -8.35 20.97 -12.50
C SER A 85 -7.72 19.72 -11.87
N LEU A 86 -8.44 18.61 -11.95
CA LEU A 86 -8.03 17.37 -11.29
C LEU A 86 -6.77 16.76 -11.95
N HIS A 87 -6.46 17.15 -13.19
CA HIS A 87 -5.33 16.63 -13.98
C HIS A 87 -3.96 16.89 -13.36
N PRO A 88 -3.57 18.16 -13.16
CA PRO A 88 -2.38 18.52 -12.42
C PRO A 88 -2.32 17.91 -11.01
N ILE A 89 -3.45 17.92 -10.28
CA ILE A 89 -3.53 17.39 -8.90
C ILE A 89 -3.13 15.91 -8.81
N PHE A 90 -3.51 15.11 -9.81
CA PHE A 90 -3.18 13.69 -9.82
C PHE A 90 -1.71 13.41 -10.15
N GLU A 91 -1.11 14.20 -11.04
CA GLU A 91 0.32 14.10 -11.32
C GLU A 91 1.14 14.58 -10.11
N GLU A 92 0.71 15.66 -9.43
CA GLU A 92 1.29 16.09 -8.14
C GLU A 92 1.23 14.97 -7.08
N LEU A 93 0.09 14.27 -6.97
CA LEU A 93 -0.06 13.13 -6.06
C LEU A 93 0.85 11.95 -6.42
N LYS A 94 1.06 11.66 -7.72
CA LYS A 94 2.01 10.63 -8.17
C LYS A 94 3.45 11.01 -7.84
N ASP A 95 3.83 12.26 -8.06
CA ASP A 95 5.16 12.76 -7.71
C ASP A 95 5.39 12.66 -6.21
N LEU A 96 4.38 13.00 -5.40
CA LEU A 96 4.42 12.85 -3.95
C LEU A 96 4.53 11.37 -3.54
N GLN A 97 3.83 10.46 -4.24
CA GLN A 97 3.94 9.02 -4.03
C GLN A 97 5.36 8.50 -4.35
N ASN A 98 5.99 9.00 -5.41
CA ASN A 98 7.36 8.64 -5.76
C ASN A 98 8.36 9.13 -4.72
N LYS A 99 8.21 10.38 -4.24
CA LYS A 99 8.99 10.93 -3.12
C LYS A 99 8.77 10.14 -1.82
N PHE A 100 7.55 9.68 -1.58
CA PHE A 100 7.22 8.86 -0.41
C PHE A 100 7.91 7.49 -0.44
N LYS A 101 8.02 6.84 -1.62
CA LYS A 101 8.70 5.54 -1.76
C LYS A 101 10.17 5.61 -1.39
N THR A 102 10.84 6.74 -1.67
CA THR A 102 12.26 6.95 -1.36
C THR A 102 12.50 7.54 0.03
N ALA A 103 11.45 8.01 0.72
CA ALA A 103 11.57 8.63 2.02
C ALA A 103 11.91 7.62 3.13
N ALA A 104 12.91 7.97 3.93
CA ALA A 104 13.29 7.26 5.14
C ALA A 104 12.30 7.59 6.27
N LEU A 105 11.31 6.72 6.47
CA LEU A 105 10.25 6.85 7.47
C LEU A 105 10.20 5.60 8.34
N ASN A 106 9.80 5.78 9.60
CA ASN A 106 9.41 4.65 10.44
C ASN A 106 8.10 4.02 9.90
N ASN A 107 7.78 2.81 10.34
CA ASN A 107 6.63 2.08 9.82
C ASN A 107 5.27 2.73 10.18
N ALA A 108 5.18 3.36 11.35
CA ALA A 108 3.96 4.00 11.83
C ALA A 108 3.61 5.26 11.00
N ASP A 109 4.60 6.13 10.79
CA ASP A 109 4.49 7.33 9.98
C ASP A 109 4.28 6.98 8.51
N ARG A 110 4.98 5.96 8.00
CA ARG A 110 4.77 5.44 6.65
C ARG A 110 3.31 5.02 6.44
N LYS A 111 2.74 4.27 7.38
CA LYS A 111 1.33 3.85 7.30
C LYS A 111 0.38 5.06 7.33
N SER A 112 0.60 6.00 8.25
CA SER A 112 -0.24 7.20 8.38
C SER A 112 -0.26 8.06 7.11
N ILE A 113 0.89 8.26 6.46
CA ILE A 113 0.98 9.01 5.21
C ILE A 113 0.33 8.23 4.06
N TRP A 114 0.53 6.91 4.01
CA TRP A 114 -0.09 6.05 3.00
C TRP A 114 -1.61 6.10 3.05
N ASP A 115 -2.20 5.98 4.25
CA ASP A 115 -3.65 5.99 4.42
C ASP A 115 -4.26 7.33 3.94
N LYS A 116 -3.58 8.45 4.22
CA LYS A 116 -3.99 9.78 3.71
C LYS A 116 -3.85 9.89 2.19
N LEU A 117 -2.71 9.45 1.65
CA LEU A 117 -2.42 9.49 0.22
C LEU A 117 -3.43 8.63 -0.56
N ASP A 118 -3.74 7.42 -0.08
CA ASP A 118 -4.77 6.54 -0.68
C ASP A 118 -6.17 7.17 -0.64
N SER A 119 -6.54 7.79 0.49
CA SER A 119 -7.81 8.53 0.61
C SER A 119 -7.92 9.64 -0.42
N LEU A 120 -6.88 10.49 -0.58
CA LEU A 120 -6.89 11.56 -1.58
C LEU A 120 -6.91 11.02 -3.01
N PHE A 121 -6.19 9.93 -3.30
CA PHE A 121 -6.27 9.28 -4.61
C PHE A 121 -7.66 8.77 -4.92
N LYS A 122 -8.36 8.18 -3.93
CA LYS A 122 -9.76 7.75 -4.08
C LYS A 122 -10.68 8.92 -4.38
N GLN A 123 -10.57 10.02 -3.61
CA GLN A 123 -11.35 11.23 -3.84
C GLN A 123 -11.11 11.82 -5.24
N VAL A 124 -9.85 11.94 -5.66
CA VAL A 124 -9.50 12.47 -7.00
C VAL A 124 -10.03 11.55 -8.10
N LYS A 125 -9.89 10.23 -7.96
CA LYS A 125 -10.40 9.26 -8.93
C LYS A 125 -11.92 9.32 -9.05
N GLU A 126 -12.62 9.35 -7.92
CA GLU A 126 -14.09 9.48 -7.88
C GLU A 126 -14.55 10.77 -8.56
N LYS A 127 -13.89 11.91 -8.30
CA LYS A 127 -14.23 13.19 -8.94
C LYS A 127 -13.92 13.21 -10.43
N ARG A 128 -12.91 12.46 -10.90
CA ARG A 128 -12.51 12.42 -12.31
C ARG A 128 -13.30 11.45 -13.17
N PHE A 129 -13.58 10.29 -12.62
CA PHE A 129 -14.15 9.17 -13.37
C PHE A 129 -15.60 8.88 -12.96
N GLY A 130 -16.15 9.67 -12.03
CA GLY A 130 -17.44 9.43 -11.40
C GLY A 130 -17.31 8.38 -10.30
N GLY A 131 -18.11 8.51 -9.23
CA GLY A 131 -18.18 7.55 -8.15
C GLY A 131 -18.62 6.19 -8.67
N SER A 132 -17.66 5.31 -8.91
CA SER A 132 -17.84 3.88 -8.99
C SER A 132 -16.48 3.23 -9.15
N ASP A 133 -16.40 2.05 -8.55
CA ASP A 133 -15.37 1.04 -8.62
C ASP A 133 -15.15 0.54 -10.08
N LYS A 134 -14.75 1.47 -10.97
CA LYS A 134 -14.49 1.24 -12.41
C LYS A 134 -13.03 0.96 -12.68
N GLY A 135 -12.39 0.22 -11.77
CA GLY A 135 -11.12 -0.43 -12.05
C GLY A 135 -11.36 -1.62 -12.99
N SER A 136 -11.17 -1.42 -14.30
CA SER A 136 -10.98 -2.47 -15.32
C SER A 136 -12.12 -3.51 -15.56
N SER A 137 -13.16 -3.58 -14.73
CA SER A 137 -14.27 -4.54 -14.94
C SER A 137 -15.40 -3.99 -15.83
N ASP A 138 -15.46 -2.67 -16.02
CA ASP A 138 -16.54 -2.00 -16.74
C ASP A 138 -16.54 -2.37 -18.22
N SER A 139 -15.39 -2.47 -18.88
CA SER A 139 -15.35 -2.87 -20.30
C SER A 139 -15.75 -4.33 -20.52
N ALA A 140 -15.52 -5.22 -19.55
CA ALA A 140 -15.90 -6.63 -19.65
C ALA A 140 -17.38 -6.83 -19.29
N LYS A 141 -17.88 -6.13 -18.26
CA LYS A 141 -19.29 -6.15 -17.86
C LYS A 141 -20.17 -5.44 -18.88
N GLU A 142 -19.79 -4.27 -19.38
CA GLU A 142 -20.50 -3.54 -20.42
C GLU A 142 -20.56 -4.35 -21.73
N ARG A 143 -19.48 -5.08 -22.09
CA ARG A 143 -19.52 -6.04 -23.21
C ARG A 143 -20.44 -7.22 -22.94
N LEU A 144 -20.48 -7.76 -21.71
CA LEU A 144 -21.39 -8.82 -21.32
C LEU A 144 -22.85 -8.36 -21.33
N ASP A 145 -23.14 -7.16 -20.82
CA ASP A 145 -24.47 -6.56 -20.80
C ASP A 145 -24.96 -6.25 -22.22
N ASN A 146 -24.09 -5.71 -23.08
CA ASN A 146 -24.41 -5.50 -24.50
C ASN A 146 -24.68 -6.83 -25.23
N ARG A 147 -23.92 -7.89 -24.94
CA ARG A 147 -24.19 -9.24 -25.48
C ARG A 147 -25.49 -9.81 -24.94
N TYR A 148 -25.74 -9.68 -23.65
CA TYR A 148 -26.95 -10.15 -22.99
C TYR A 148 -28.19 -9.47 -23.59
N ASN A 149 -28.17 -8.15 -23.71
CA ASN A 149 -29.24 -7.37 -24.32
C ASN A 149 -29.43 -7.71 -25.80
N GLY A 150 -28.35 -7.91 -26.55
CA GLY A 150 -28.42 -8.36 -27.95
C GLY A 150 -29.04 -9.76 -28.10
N LEU A 151 -28.70 -10.69 -27.21
CA LEU A 151 -29.29 -12.03 -27.17
C LEU A 151 -30.78 -11.98 -26.79
N MET A 152 -31.15 -11.19 -25.78
CA MET A 152 -32.55 -10.99 -25.41
C MET A 152 -33.37 -10.39 -26.56
N ALA A 153 -32.82 -9.41 -27.28
CA ALA A 153 -33.48 -8.83 -28.45
C ALA A 153 -33.61 -9.83 -29.62
N ALA A 154 -32.62 -10.70 -29.82
CA ALA A 154 -32.69 -11.76 -30.82
C ALA A 154 -33.75 -12.81 -30.46
N ILE A 155 -33.82 -13.22 -29.19
CA ILE A 155 -34.83 -14.14 -28.68
C ILE A 155 -36.24 -13.56 -28.91
N ALA A 156 -36.47 -12.30 -28.54
CA ALA A 156 -37.75 -11.64 -28.74
C ALA A 156 -38.18 -11.61 -30.23
N LYS A 157 -37.24 -11.37 -31.15
CA LYS A 157 -37.52 -11.41 -32.60
C LYS A 157 -37.85 -12.83 -33.09
N MET A 158 -37.14 -13.84 -32.59
CA MET A 158 -37.43 -15.23 -32.93
C MET A 158 -38.80 -15.68 -32.41
N GLU A 159 -39.14 -15.32 -31.17
CA GLU A 159 -40.46 -15.58 -30.59
C GLU A 159 -41.57 -14.93 -31.40
N GLN A 160 -41.37 -13.68 -31.83
CA GLN A 160 -42.33 -12.98 -32.68
C GLN A 160 -42.50 -13.65 -34.05
N SER A 161 -41.41 -14.10 -34.68
CA SER A 161 -41.44 -14.85 -35.95
C SER A 161 -42.22 -16.16 -35.82
N ILE A 162 -41.95 -16.93 -34.76
CA ILE A 162 -42.66 -18.20 -34.48
C ILE A 162 -44.16 -17.94 -34.29
N GLN A 163 -44.53 -16.84 -33.63
CA GLN A 163 -45.93 -16.49 -33.45
C GLN A 163 -46.61 -16.16 -34.78
N PHE A 164 -45.93 -15.48 -35.70
CA PHE A 164 -46.45 -15.24 -37.05
C PHE A 164 -46.64 -16.55 -37.82
N ASP A 165 -45.66 -17.44 -37.78
CA ASP A 165 -45.74 -18.74 -38.47
C ASP A 165 -46.89 -19.59 -37.93
N LYS A 166 -47.09 -19.60 -36.61
CA LYS A 166 -48.24 -20.28 -35.97
C LYS A 166 -49.57 -19.70 -36.45
N ASN A 167 -49.68 -18.37 -36.48
CA ASN A 167 -50.90 -17.70 -36.91
C ASN A 167 -51.20 -17.99 -38.39
N ASP A 168 -50.19 -18.05 -39.26
CA ASP A 168 -50.37 -18.41 -40.68
C ASP A 168 -50.78 -19.89 -40.84
N LEU A 169 -50.14 -20.80 -40.10
CA LEU A 169 -50.52 -22.22 -40.08
C LEU A 169 -51.97 -22.41 -39.65
N GLU A 170 -52.41 -21.74 -38.59
CA GLU A 170 -53.80 -21.80 -38.14
C GLU A 170 -54.77 -21.27 -39.20
N PHE A 171 -54.41 -20.16 -39.87
CA PHE A 171 -55.22 -19.59 -40.95
C PHE A 171 -55.34 -20.56 -42.12
N GLN A 172 -54.23 -21.16 -42.56
CA GLN A 172 -54.24 -22.14 -43.65
C GLN A 172 -55.01 -23.41 -43.29
N THR A 173 -54.83 -23.92 -42.07
CA THR A 173 -55.55 -25.09 -41.56
C THR A 173 -57.06 -24.84 -41.54
N LYS A 174 -57.51 -23.68 -41.05
CA LYS A 174 -58.92 -23.27 -41.09
C LYS A 174 -59.43 -23.15 -42.52
N ARG A 175 -58.64 -22.59 -43.44
CA ARG A 175 -58.99 -22.46 -44.86
C ARG A 175 -59.15 -23.82 -45.55
N TRP A 176 -58.29 -24.79 -45.25
CA TRP A 176 -58.35 -26.13 -45.82
C TRP A 176 -59.50 -26.97 -45.26
N MET A 177 -59.93 -26.72 -44.02
CA MET A 177 -61.03 -27.44 -43.38
C MET A 177 -62.43 -26.95 -43.82
N VAL A 178 -62.51 -25.82 -44.52
CA VAL A 178 -63.77 -25.19 -45.00
C VAL A 178 -64.00 -25.45 -46.52
N ARG A 179 -63.09 -26.15 -47.20
CA ARG A 179 -63.28 -26.69 -48.56
C ARG A 179 -63.62 -28.17 -48.51
#